data_AF-A0A3S1FY12-F1
#
_entry.id   AF-A0A3S1FY12-F1
#
_cell.length_a   1.000
_cell.length_b   1.000
_cell.length_c   1.000
_cell.angle_alpha   90.00
_cell.angle_beta   90.00
_cell.angle_gamma   90.00
#
_symmetry.space_group_name_H-M   'P 1'
#
loop_
_entity.id
_entity.type
_entity.pdbx_description
1 polymer ?
#
loop_
_entity_poly.entity_id
_entity_poly.type
_entity_poly.pdbx_seq_one_letter_code
_entity_poly.pdbx_strand_id
1 'polypeptide(L)' 'MTAFKPLVFSGVQPTGNLHLGNYLGAIKKFVALQDTSDCIYCVVDLHSLTAQLVH' A
#
# COMPACT_ATOMS: atom_id res chain seq x y z
N MET A 1 -2.50 -24.30 20.12
CA MET A 1 -1.75 -23.70 19.00
C MET A 1 -2.20 -22.26 18.88
N THR A 2 -1.32 -21.29 19.09
CA THR A 2 -1.60 -19.88 18.80
C THR A 2 -1.85 -19.75 17.30
N ALA A 3 -3.04 -19.31 16.91
CA ALA A 3 -3.37 -19.08 15.52
C ALA A 3 -2.59 -17.84 15.02
N PHE A 4 -1.80 -17.99 13.97
CA PHE A 4 -1.11 -16.87 13.34
C PHE A 4 -2.14 -16.00 12.61
N LYS A 5 -2.13 -14.70 12.89
CA LYS A 5 -2.92 -13.73 12.13
C LYS A 5 -2.29 -13.55 10.75
N PRO A 6 -3.07 -13.46 9.66
CA PRO A 6 -2.52 -13.20 8.34
C PRO A 6 -1.73 -11.89 8.31
N LEU A 7 -0.56 -11.90 7.64
CA LEU A 7 0.27 -10.72 7.43
C LEU A 7 0.05 -10.17 6.02
N VAL A 8 -0.34 -8.91 5.93
CA VAL A 8 -0.55 -8.17 4.69
C VAL A 8 0.59 -7.17 4.49
N PHE A 9 1.28 -7.27 3.37
CA PHE A 9 2.27 -6.29 2.93
C PHE A 9 1.72 -5.46 1.77
N SER A 10 1.72 -4.14 1.90
CA SER A 10 1.20 -3.21 0.88
C SER A 10 2.22 -2.11 0.57
N GLY A 11 2.69 -2.08 -0.67
CA GLY A 11 3.60 -1.05 -1.17
C GLY A 11 2.86 0.09 -1.88
N VAL A 12 3.19 1.34 -1.58
CA VAL A 12 2.66 2.53 -2.28
C VAL A 12 3.81 3.37 -2.81
N GLN A 13 3.80 3.62 -4.12
CA GLN A 13 4.81 4.47 -4.76
C GLN A 13 4.57 5.95 -4.38
N PRO A 14 5.59 6.69 -3.95
CA PRO A 14 5.49 8.13 -3.69
C PRO A 14 5.41 8.94 -5.00
N THR A 15 4.25 8.93 -5.66
CA THR A 15 4.02 9.63 -6.94
C THR A 15 3.66 11.11 -6.80
N GLY A 16 3.63 11.65 -5.58
CA GLY A 16 3.33 13.06 -5.28
C GLY A 16 1.86 13.45 -5.34
N ASN A 17 1.05 12.81 -6.21
CA ASN A 17 -0.38 13.07 -6.34
C ASN A 17 -1.23 11.84 -6.05
N LEU A 18 -1.73 11.75 -4.82
CA LEU A 18 -2.74 10.76 -4.46
C LEU A 18 -4.11 11.22 -4.97
N HIS A 19 -4.72 10.47 -5.87
CA HIS A 19 -6.03 10.81 -6.43
C HIS A 19 -7.16 9.96 -5.85
N LEU A 20 -8.41 10.37 -6.10
CA LEU A 20 -9.61 9.67 -5.61
C LEU A 20 -9.62 8.19 -6.01
N GLY A 21 -9.13 7.85 -7.20
CA GLY A 21 -8.98 6.47 -7.66
C GLY A 21 -8.07 5.63 -6.75
N ASN A 22 -6.94 6.18 -6.29
CA ASN A 22 -6.02 5.50 -5.37
C ASN A 22 -6.68 5.32 -3.99
N TYR A 23 -7.41 6.34 -3.54
CA TYR A 23 -8.10 6.30 -2.26
C TYR A 23 -9.20 5.21 -2.23
N LEU A 24 -10.09 5.22 -3.22
CA LEU A 24 -11.19 4.25 -3.32
C LEU A 24 -10.69 2.85 -3.68
N GLY A 25 -9.64 2.75 -4.52
CA GLY A 25 -9.11 1.49 -5.02
C GLY A 25 -8.27 0.72 -4.00
N ALA A 26 -7.45 1.42 -3.22
CA ALA A 26 -6.47 0.81 -2.33
C ALA A 26 -6.56 1.33 -0.88
N ILE A 27 -6.42 2.64 -0.64
CA ILE A 27 -6.27 3.20 0.72
C ILE A 27 -7.46 2.84 1.62
N LYS A 28 -8.70 2.94 1.13
CA LYS A 28 -9.89 2.56 1.89
C LYS A 28 -9.87 1.08 2.31
N LYS A 29 -9.36 0.19 1.44
CA LYS A 29 -9.21 -1.24 1.75
C LYS A 29 -8.08 -1.48 2.73
N PHE A 30 -6.98 -0.73 2.63
CA PHE A 30 -5.88 -0.80 3.60
C PHE A 30 -6.37 -0.53 5.01
N VAL A 31 -7.18 0.51 5.22
CA VAL A 31 -7.78 0.80 6.53
C VAL A 31 -8.60 -0.39 7.04
N ALA A 32 -9.49 -0.96 6.22
CA ALA A 32 -10.32 -2.10 6.63
C ALA A 32 -9.51 -3.38 6.92
N LEU A 33 -8.34 -3.56 6.30
CA LEU A 33 -7.48 -4.73 6.52
C LEU A 33 -6.79 -4.72 7.90
N GLN A 34 -6.64 -3.55 8.53
CA GLN A 34 -6.03 -3.44 9.86
C GLN A 34 -6.88 -4.14 10.95
N ASP A 35 -8.20 -4.20 10.75
CA ASP A 35 -9.12 -4.86 11.68
C ASP A 35 -8.95 -6.39 11.69
N THR A 36 -8.53 -6.98 10.57
CA THR A 36 -8.53 -8.45 10.38
C THR A 36 -7.14 -9.05 10.22
N SER A 37 -6.13 -8.26 9.86
CA SER A 37 -4.78 -8.73 9.53
C SER A 37 -3.70 -7.85 10.17
N ASP A 38 -2.51 -8.40 10.36
CA ASP A 38 -1.34 -7.57 10.67
C ASP A 38 -0.84 -6.93 9.37
N CYS A 39 -0.59 -5.63 9.38
CA CYS A 39 -0.33 -4.87 8.15
C CYS A 39 1.04 -4.20 8.18
N ILE A 40 1.79 -4.32 7.08
CA ILE A 40 3.01 -3.58 6.80
C ILE A 40 2.76 -2.72 5.57
N TYR A 41 2.86 -1.40 5.75
CA TYR A 41 2.78 -0.43 4.66
C TYR A 41 4.18 0.10 4.33
N CYS A 42 4.60 -0.06 3.08
CA CYS A 42 5.92 0.33 2.61
C CYS A 42 5.79 1.45 1.58
N VAL A 43 6.50 2.56 1.79
CA VAL A 43 6.70 3.56 0.74
C VAL A 43 7.78 3.03 -0.19
N VAL A 44 7.40 2.65 -1.41
CA VAL A 44 8.32 2.01 -2.36
C VAL A 44 9.05 3.07 -3.21
N ASP A 45 9.91 3.84 -2.55
CA ASP A 45 10.74 4.88 -3.16
C ASP A 45 11.67 4.34 -4.26
N LEU A 46 12.33 3.19 -4.03
CA LEU A 46 13.19 2.55 -5.04
C LEU A 46 12.43 2.17 -6.32
N HIS A 47 11.16 1.75 -6.21
CA HIS A 47 10.33 1.47 -7.39
C HIS A 47 10.02 2.75 -8.18
N SER A 48 10.03 3.91 -7.51
CA SER A 48 9.85 5.21 -8.17
C SER A 48 11.03 5.56 -9.09
N LEU A 49 12.23 5.08 -8.78
CA LEU A 49 13.43 5.32 -9.61
C LEU A 49 13.36 4.60 -10.96
N THR A 50 12.66 3.47 -11.01
CA THR A 50 12.48 2.66 -12.23
C THR A 50 11.25 3.06 -13.03
N ALA A 51 10.36 3.90 -12.48
CA ALA A 51 9.24 4.44 -13.22
C ALA A 51 9.77 5.40 -14.29
N GLN A 52 9.36 5.21 -15.54
CA GLN A 52 9.72 6.15 -16.61
C GLN A 52 9.17 7.54 -16.26
N LEU A 53 10.08 8.51 -16.04
CA LEU A 53 9.78 9.92 -16.17
C LEU A 53 9.37 10.15 -17.63
N VAL A 54 8.09 10.03 -17.94
CA VAL A 54 7.54 10.57 -19.18
C VAL A 54 7.58 12.07 -18.99
N HIS A 55 8.68 12.68 -19.44
CA HIS A 55 8.72 14.12 -19.71
C HIS A 55 7.76 14.47 -20.84
#